data_AF-A0A5B8IMF8-F1
#
_entry.id   AF-A0A5B8IMF8-F1
#
_cell.length_a   1.000
_cell.length_b   1.000
_cell.length_c   1.000
_cell.angle_alpha   90.00
_cell.angle_beta   90.00
_cell.angle_gamma   90.00
#
_symmetry.space_group_name_H-M   'P 1'
#
loop_
_entity.id
_entity.type
_entity.pdbx_description
1 polymer ?
#
loop_
_entity_poly.entity_id
_entity_poly.type
_entity_poly.pdbx_seq_one_letter_code
_entity_poly.pdbx_strand_id
1 'polypeptide(L)'
;MTFKTPHSTTTRRLAMSAGLTVAAVAAALGTGGAAQAAPVTLPVGGEALGSALSGPGSGVADALTNSVQGIAYLKEHQLNPLAKTGTDPLANGVATQIADFKPIGTDLVTGPLANGAGLQDLPVIGGLVKGLPL
;
A
#
# COMPACT_ATOMS: atom_id res chain seq x y z
N MET A 1 -50.65 17.25 51.48
CA MET A 1 -49.83 18.48 51.64
C MET A 1 -48.54 18.30 50.85
N THR A 2 -48.02 19.40 50.33
CA THR A 2 -47.29 19.55 49.05
C THR A 2 -45.78 19.70 49.25
N PHE A 3 -45.00 19.11 48.32
CA PHE A 3 -43.61 19.37 47.89
C PHE A 3 -42.42 19.24 48.88
N LYS A 4 -41.36 18.53 48.45
CA LYS A 4 -40.25 19.06 47.62
C LYS A 4 -39.07 18.06 47.60
N THR A 5 -38.75 17.45 46.45
CA THR A 5 -37.51 16.68 46.32
C THR A 5 -36.38 17.58 45.78
N PRO A 6 -35.26 17.74 46.51
CA PRO A 6 -34.12 18.52 46.04
C PRO A 6 -33.26 17.78 45.01
N HIS A 7 -33.17 18.40 43.84
CA HIS A 7 -32.02 18.59 42.94
C HIS A 7 -30.96 17.49 42.77
N SER A 8 -31.00 16.86 41.58
CA SER A 8 -29.99 15.99 40.97
C SER A 8 -28.68 16.74 40.63
N THR A 9 -27.70 16.70 41.53
CA THR A 9 -26.35 17.27 41.28
C THR A 9 -25.19 16.31 41.53
N THR A 10 -25.35 15.31 42.38
CA THR A 10 -24.28 14.36 42.72
C THR A 10 -23.97 13.38 41.59
N THR A 11 -24.99 12.96 40.84
CA THR A 11 -24.86 11.96 39.76
C THR A 11 -24.03 12.48 38.58
N ARG A 12 -23.96 13.80 38.39
CA ARG A 12 -23.26 14.41 37.26
C ARG A 12 -21.73 14.42 37.44
N ARG A 13 -21.24 14.41 38.69
CA ARG A 13 -19.80 14.41 39.00
C ARG A 13 -19.15 13.02 38.89
N LEU A 14 -19.89 11.96 39.21
CA LEU A 14 -19.39 10.58 39.04
C LEU A 14 -19.24 10.18 37.57
N ALA A 15 -20.12 10.69 36.70
CA ALA A 15 -20.01 10.43 35.26
C ALA A 15 -18.75 11.07 34.65
N MET A 16 -18.32 12.23 35.16
CA MET A 16 -17.11 12.91 34.66
C MET A 16 -15.81 12.25 35.12
N SER A 17 -15.76 11.61 36.29
CA SER A 17 -14.54 10.93 36.76
C SER A 17 -14.31 9.56 36.10
N ALA A 18 -15.35 8.91 35.59
CA ALA A 18 -15.22 7.66 34.83
C ALA A 18 -14.73 7.88 33.39
N GLY A 19 -15.14 8.98 32.74
CA GLY A 19 -14.67 9.31 31.39
C GLY A 19 -13.18 9.69 31.34
N LEU A 20 -12.67 10.35 32.38
CA LEU A 20 -11.29 10.83 32.43
C LEU A 20 -10.26 9.69 32.63
N THR A 21 -10.61 8.63 33.35
CA THR A 21 -9.71 7.48 33.55
C THR A 21 -9.66 6.54 32.34
N VAL A 22 -10.73 6.48 31.53
CA VAL A 22 -10.72 5.79 30.23
C VAL A 22 -9.85 6.54 29.21
N ALA A 23 -9.87 7.87 29.21
CA ALA A 23 -9.03 8.68 28.31
C ALA A 23 -7.52 8.56 28.62
N ALA A 24 -7.13 8.42 29.88
CA ALA A 24 -5.71 8.29 30.26
C ALA A 24 -5.09 6.94 29.86
N VAL A 25 -5.87 5.85 29.86
CA VAL A 25 -5.39 4.52 29.42
C VAL A 25 -5.31 4.44 27.89
N ALA A 26 -6.19 5.13 27.16
CA ALA A 26 -6.11 5.21 25.70
C ALA A 26 -4.84 5.92 25.20
N ALA A 27 -4.29 6.87 25.96
CA ALA A 27 -3.02 7.54 25.63
C ALA A 27 -1.79 6.63 25.83
N ALA A 28 -1.88 5.61 26.70
CA ALA A 28 -0.78 4.67 26.95
C ALA A 28 -0.75 3.46 26.01
N LEU A 29 -1.86 3.19 25.30
CA LEU A 29 -1.96 2.16 24.25
C LEU A 29 -1.68 2.72 22.84
N GLY A 30 -1.46 4.03 22.73
CA GLY A 30 -1.20 4.73 21.47
C GLY A 30 0.23 4.59 20.91
N THR A 31 1.02 3.61 21.36
CA THR A 31 2.30 3.25 20.72
C THR A 31 2.17 2.08 19.73
N GLY A 32 0.94 1.58 19.51
CA GLY A 32 0.66 0.55 18.52
C GLY A 32 0.12 1.12 17.21
N GLY A 33 1.02 1.39 16.25
CA GLY A 33 0.64 1.44 14.84
C GLY A 33 -0.13 2.69 14.39
N ALA A 34 0.40 3.89 14.61
CA ALA A 34 0.10 4.97 13.69
C ALA A 34 0.78 4.63 12.36
N ALA A 35 -0.02 4.27 11.35
CA ALA A 35 0.39 4.34 9.95
C ALA A 35 0.63 5.82 9.61
N GLN A 36 1.75 6.37 10.11
CA GLN A 36 2.19 7.68 9.72
C GLN A 36 2.77 7.54 8.33
N ALA A 37 1.99 7.96 7.33
CA ALA A 37 2.51 8.34 6.03
C ALA A 37 3.31 9.65 6.17
N ALA A 38 4.39 9.64 6.95
CA ALA A 38 5.44 10.62 6.74
C ALA A 38 6.15 10.25 5.44
N PRO A 39 6.52 11.23 4.62
CA PRO A 39 7.47 10.98 3.54
C PRO A 39 8.80 10.61 4.21
N VAL A 40 9.02 9.30 4.40
CA VAL A 40 10.35 8.79 4.74
C VAL A 40 11.18 9.05 3.49
N THR A 41 11.99 10.10 3.56
CA THR A 41 13.03 10.33 2.58
C THR A 41 14.10 9.28 2.87
N LEU A 42 13.89 8.08 2.32
CA LEU A 42 14.88 7.02 2.35
C LEU A 42 16.05 7.48 1.48
N PRO A 43 17.28 7.56 2.02
CA PRO A 43 18.43 7.78 1.17
C PRO A 43 18.49 6.64 0.16
N VAL A 44 18.45 6.98 -1.13
CA VAL A 44 18.60 5.99 -2.21
C VAL A 44 20.06 5.54 -2.20
N GLY A 45 20.34 4.45 -1.47
CA GLY A 45 21.67 3.86 -1.37
C GLY A 45 21.73 2.71 -0.36
N GLY A 46 22.47 1.65 -0.69
CA GLY A 46 22.58 0.43 0.12
C GLY A 46 23.11 0.66 1.55
N GLU A 47 23.92 1.71 1.76
CA GLU A 47 24.44 2.08 3.08
C GLU A 47 23.35 2.57 4.05
N ALA A 48 22.30 3.21 3.54
CA ALA A 48 21.16 3.63 4.36
C ALA A 48 20.29 2.45 4.79
N LEU A 49 20.18 1.43 3.94
CA LEU A 49 19.49 0.19 4.27
C LEU A 49 20.24 -0.58 5.37
N GLY A 50 21.57 -0.60 5.31
CA GLY A 50 22.42 -1.21 6.36
C GLY A 50 22.31 -0.52 7.72
N SER A 51 22.28 0.82 7.74
CA SER A 51 22.10 1.58 9.00
C SER A 51 20.69 1.45 9.57
N ALA A 52 19.66 1.37 8.72
CA ALA A 52 18.27 1.19 9.14
C ALA A 52 18.01 -0.23 9.70
N LEU A 53 18.67 -1.25 9.13
CA LEU A 53 18.58 -2.64 9.58
C LEU A 53 19.37 -2.90 10.88
N SER A 54 20.27 -1.99 11.25
CA SER A 54 21.11 -2.07 12.46
C SER A 54 20.51 -1.33 13.68
N GLY A 55 19.42 -0.59 13.51
CA GLY A 55 18.69 0.06 14.63
C GLY A 55 17.70 -0.89 15.31
N PRO A 56 17.08 -0.50 16.46
CA PRO A 56 16.09 -1.33 17.16
C PRO A 56 14.84 -1.51 16.29
N GLY A 57 14.85 -2.54 15.44
CA GLY A 57 14.17 -2.51 14.14
C GLY A 57 13.06 -3.53 13.95
N SER A 58 12.01 -3.52 14.77
CA SER A 58 10.78 -4.24 14.43
C SER A 58 10.13 -3.65 13.17
N GLY A 59 10.05 -2.33 13.07
CA GLY A 59 9.42 -1.66 11.93
C GLY A 59 10.18 -1.78 10.60
N VAL A 60 11.52 -1.84 10.62
CA VAL A 60 12.33 -1.95 9.39
C VAL A 60 12.32 -3.39 8.86
N ALA A 61 12.44 -4.38 9.76
CA ALA A 61 12.32 -5.79 9.37
C ALA A 61 10.93 -6.12 8.83
N ASP A 62 9.86 -5.59 9.45
CA ASP A 62 8.49 -5.74 8.96
C ASP A 62 8.28 -5.02 7.62
N ALA A 63 8.82 -3.81 7.45
CA ALA A 63 8.73 -3.09 6.18
C ALA A 63 9.47 -3.82 5.05
N LEU A 64 10.67 -4.36 5.32
CA LEU A 64 11.44 -5.12 4.35
C LEU A 64 10.73 -6.42 3.98
N THR A 65 10.20 -7.15 4.97
CA THR A 65 9.44 -8.38 4.75
C THR A 65 8.19 -8.11 3.92
N ASN A 66 7.41 -7.08 4.27
CA ASN A 66 6.23 -6.68 3.48
C ASN A 66 6.59 -6.24 2.06
N SER A 67 7.73 -5.54 1.88
CA SER A 67 8.21 -5.13 0.57
C SER A 67 8.60 -6.34 -0.30
N VAL A 68 9.33 -7.30 0.25
CA VAL A 68 9.74 -8.52 -0.49
C VAL A 68 8.50 -9.32 -0.90
N GLN A 69 7.55 -9.51 0.01
CA GLN A 69 6.30 -10.21 -0.29
C GLN A 69 5.44 -9.48 -1.33
N GLY A 70 5.40 -8.14 -1.27
CA GLY A 70 4.72 -7.33 -2.27
C GLY A 70 5.33 -7.48 -3.67
N ILE A 71 6.67 -7.46 -3.78
CA ILE A 71 7.34 -7.64 -5.06
C ILE A 71 7.14 -9.08 -5.57
N ALA A 72 7.20 -10.10 -4.71
CA ALA A 72 6.95 -11.48 -5.08
C ALA A 72 5.53 -11.67 -5.65
N TYR A 73 4.51 -11.08 -5.02
CA TYR A 73 3.15 -11.10 -5.54
C TYR A 73 3.05 -10.44 -6.92
N LEU A 74 3.58 -9.22 -7.08
CA LEU A 74 3.53 -8.47 -8.34
C LEU A 74 4.38 -9.11 -9.46
N LYS A 75 5.38 -9.91 -9.10
CA LYS A 75 6.23 -10.64 -10.04
C LYS A 75 5.39 -11.62 -10.86
N GLU A 76 4.50 -12.37 -10.21
CA GLU A 76 3.73 -13.45 -10.81
C GLU A 76 2.28 -13.06 -11.16
N HIS A 77 1.71 -12.09 -10.44
CA HIS A 77 0.33 -11.67 -10.67
C HIS A 77 0.17 -10.55 -11.68
N GLN A 78 -1.01 -10.54 -12.28
CA GLN A 78 -1.46 -9.57 -13.24
C GLN A 78 -1.44 -8.14 -12.66
N LEU A 79 -0.69 -7.25 -13.31
CA LEU A 79 -0.56 -5.85 -12.88
C LEU A 79 -1.78 -5.00 -13.27
N ASN A 80 -2.41 -5.32 -14.40
CA ASN A 80 -3.60 -4.64 -14.88
C ASN A 80 -4.85 -5.45 -14.51
N PRO A 81 -5.62 -5.05 -13.48
CA PRO A 81 -6.82 -5.78 -13.07
C PRO A 81 -7.94 -5.74 -14.12
N LEU A 82 -7.87 -4.80 -15.07
CA LEU A 82 -8.80 -4.70 -16.19
C LEU A 82 -8.32 -5.46 -17.42
N ALA A 83 -7.18 -6.15 -17.35
CA ALA A 83 -6.67 -6.93 -18.47
C ALA A 83 -7.72 -7.93 -18.95
N LYS A 84 -7.79 -8.10 -20.28
CA LYS A 84 -8.76 -8.99 -20.95
C LYS A 84 -10.23 -8.64 -20.69
N THR A 85 -10.52 -7.43 -20.21
CA THR A 85 -11.89 -6.92 -20.12
C THR A 85 -12.23 -6.08 -21.36
N GLY A 86 -13.52 -6.03 -21.74
CA GLY A 86 -13.98 -5.18 -22.85
C GLY A 86 -13.91 -3.67 -22.54
N THR A 87 -13.60 -3.30 -21.30
CA THR A 87 -13.45 -1.92 -20.82
C THR A 87 -12.00 -1.57 -20.52
N ASP A 88 -11.05 -2.42 -20.89
CA ASP A 88 -9.63 -2.18 -20.64
C ASP A 88 -9.15 -0.96 -21.45
N PRO A 89 -8.75 0.15 -20.80
CA PRO A 89 -8.25 1.31 -21.52
C PRO A 89 -6.98 1.00 -22.31
N LEU A 90 -6.16 0.05 -21.83
CA LEU A 90 -4.88 -0.32 -22.45
C LEU A 90 -5.05 -1.22 -23.67
N ALA A 91 -6.24 -1.79 -23.86
CA ALA A 91 -6.62 -2.56 -25.03
C ALA A 91 -7.17 -1.70 -26.18
N ASN A 92 -7.20 -0.37 -26.04
CA ASN A 92 -7.57 0.56 -27.12
C ASN A 92 -6.39 0.80 -28.08
N GLY A 93 -5.87 -0.30 -28.63
CA GLY A 93 -4.80 -0.28 -29.61
C GLY A 93 -5.20 0.42 -30.89
N VAL A 94 -4.32 1.30 -31.39
CA VAL A 94 -4.39 1.79 -32.77
C VAL A 94 -3.16 1.28 -33.49
N ALA A 95 -3.37 0.59 -34.61
CA ALA A 95 -2.32 0.11 -35.49
C ALA A 95 -2.42 0.82 -36.85
N THR A 96 -1.26 1.20 -37.38
CA THR A 96 -1.13 1.70 -38.75
C THR A 96 -0.29 0.72 -39.55
N GLN A 97 -0.76 0.42 -40.75
CA GLN A 97 -0.05 -0.43 -41.69
C GLN A 97 0.19 0.37 -42.96
N ILE A 98 1.44 0.42 -43.41
CA ILE A 98 1.84 1.05 -44.65
C ILE A 98 2.16 -0.09 -45.62
N ALA A 99 1.37 -0.25 -46.69
CA ALA A 99 1.54 -1.32 -47.69
C ALA A 99 1.71 -2.72 -47.04
N ASP A 100 2.65 -3.54 -47.55
CA ASP A 100 2.89 -4.92 -47.09
C ASP A 100 3.81 -5.02 -45.85
N PHE A 101 4.09 -3.90 -45.17
CA PHE A 101 4.91 -3.91 -43.95
C PHE A 101 4.14 -4.47 -42.75
N LYS A 102 4.90 -4.91 -41.74
CA LYS A 102 4.34 -5.32 -40.45
C LYS A 102 3.61 -4.12 -39.80
N PRO A 103 2.36 -4.27 -39.35
CA PRO A 103 1.65 -3.19 -38.66
C PRO A 103 2.41 -2.75 -37.42
N ILE A 104 2.50 -1.44 -37.22
CA ILE A 104 3.03 -0.83 -36.00
C ILE A 104 1.87 -0.15 -35.28
N GLY A 105 1.73 -0.46 -34.00
CA GLY A 105 0.64 0.03 -33.17
C GLY A 105 1.03 0.09 -31.71
N THR A 106 0.17 0.74 -30.94
CA THR A 106 0.38 0.95 -29.50
C THR A 106 0.36 -0.35 -28.70
N ASP A 107 -0.28 -1.40 -29.24
CA ASP A 107 -0.36 -2.73 -28.63
C ASP A 107 1.01 -3.39 -28.43
N LEU A 108 2.04 -2.99 -29.17
CA LEU A 108 3.39 -3.49 -28.94
C LEU A 108 3.95 -3.05 -27.58
N VAL A 109 3.48 -1.90 -27.07
CA VAL A 109 3.91 -1.32 -25.80
C VAL A 109 2.92 -1.60 -24.69
N THR A 110 1.62 -1.47 -24.96
CA THR A 110 0.56 -1.65 -23.94
C THR A 110 0.06 -3.10 -23.86
N GLY A 111 0.28 -3.90 -24.89
CA GLY A 111 -0.23 -5.27 -25.01
C GLY A 111 0.16 -6.19 -23.85
N PRO A 112 1.42 -6.19 -23.36
CA PRO A 112 1.76 -6.98 -22.17
C PRO A 112 0.84 -6.66 -20.98
N LEU A 113 0.58 -5.38 -20.71
CA LEU A 113 -0.31 -4.98 -19.61
C LEU A 113 -1.78 -5.28 -19.93
N ALA A 114 -2.23 -5.03 -21.16
CA ALA A 114 -3.61 -5.33 -21.57
C ALA A 114 -3.93 -6.85 -21.53
N ASN A 115 -2.92 -7.70 -21.74
CA ASN A 115 -3.03 -9.15 -21.60
C ASN A 115 -2.79 -9.65 -20.17
N GLY A 116 -2.39 -8.73 -19.28
CA GLY A 116 -2.28 -8.97 -17.86
C GLY A 116 -0.96 -9.61 -17.42
N ALA A 117 0.14 -9.20 -18.05
CA ALA A 117 1.49 -9.54 -17.63
C ALA A 117 1.74 -9.15 -16.16
N GLY A 118 2.51 -9.99 -15.49
CA GLY A 118 3.17 -9.66 -14.23
C GLY A 118 4.47 -8.89 -14.46
N LEU A 119 5.10 -8.43 -13.37
CA LEU A 119 6.33 -7.62 -13.43
C LEU A 119 7.48 -8.34 -14.15
N GLN A 120 7.50 -9.67 -14.05
CA GLN A 120 8.51 -10.54 -14.68
C GLN A 120 8.35 -10.69 -16.20
N ASP A 121 7.17 -10.37 -16.73
CA ASP A 121 6.81 -10.57 -18.13
C ASP A 121 6.83 -9.27 -18.93
N LEU A 122 7.22 -8.17 -18.28
CA LEU A 122 7.40 -6.89 -18.95
C LEU A 122 8.69 -6.88 -19.80
N PRO A 123 8.64 -6.34 -21.03
CA PRO A 123 9.76 -6.43 -21.98
C PRO A 123 11.02 -5.69 -21.52
N VAL A 124 10.88 -4.62 -20.71
CA VAL A 124 12.02 -3.81 -20.25
C VAL A 124 12.57 -4.32 -18.92
N ILE A 125 11.70 -4.51 -17.92
CA ILE A 125 12.14 -4.82 -16.55
C ILE A 125 12.08 -6.31 -16.22
N GLY A 126 11.34 -7.12 -16.98
CA GLY A 126 11.03 -8.50 -16.63
C GLY A 126 12.28 -9.38 -16.47
N GLY A 127 13.30 -9.18 -17.31
CA GLY A 127 14.57 -9.88 -17.18
C GLY A 127 15.31 -9.58 -15.87
N LEU A 128 15.26 -8.32 -15.42
CA LEU A 128 15.85 -7.91 -14.15
C LEU A 128 15.09 -8.51 -12.97
N VAL A 129 13.75 -8.50 -13.01
CA VAL A 129 12.94 -9.02 -11.91
C VAL A 129 13.04 -10.54 -11.81
N LYS A 130 13.09 -11.25 -12.95
CA LYS A 130 13.26 -12.72 -12.99
C LYS A 130 14.53 -13.18 -12.28
N GLY A 131 15.61 -12.42 -12.38
CA GLY A 131 16.88 -12.72 -11.71
C GLY A 131 16.92 -12.40 -10.22
N LEU A 132 15.91 -11.70 -9.67
CA LEU A 132 15.88 -11.34 -8.26
C LEU A 132 15.44 -12.54 -7.41
N PRO A 133 16.27 -13.03 -6.46
CA PRO A 133 15.88 -14.06 -5.51
C PRO A 133 14.93 -13.43 -4.48
N LEU A 134 13.62 -13.60 -4.70
CA LEU A 134 12.56 -13.23 -3.78
C LEU A 134 11.97 -14.50 -3.17
#